data_AF-A0A1Q7FX89-F1
#
_entry.id   AF-A0A1Q7FX89-F1
#
_cell.length_a   1.000
_cell.length_b   1.000
_cell.length_c   1.000
_cell.angle_alpha   90.00
_cell.angle_beta   90.00
_cell.angle_gamma   90.00
#
_symmetry.space_group_name_H-M   'P 1'
#
loop_
_entity.id
_entity.type
_entity.pdbx_description
1 polymer ?
#
loop_
_entity_poly.entity_id
_entity_poly.type
_entity_poly.pdbx_seq_one_letter_code
_entity_poly.pdbx_strand_id
1 'polypeptide(L)'
;MAETQVKMPQMGESIFEGTVTKWLKKKGDKVQRDEPLFEISTDKIDTEIPSPASGVLQDILVKEGQTVQINTTVAIIGDGAAKPAEGKPETQEPSPAQAKQPFRPSGPPPVAGPEPTTPEKDEAEEGEHELIRPSPLVRRIAKEHGIDLASLSGKGTGTNGRVTKRDILSYIEQGAPAAPAPKPVEVPKEGPPAPPASPPMKFTGEVERVPMTAMRKAIAEHMIMSRRTSAHVTTLFEVDCSRILKAKEKQQAEFERSGVKLTVTPFFVQAAATALKRFPLVNSSLEGDTIVYKQAINIGIAVNLEWGLIVPVIKHADERNLFGLAKAINDLGERARNKKLTPEDVKDGTFTITNPGQYGGLIGTPIINQPQVAIMGMGGIKKRAVVIDDAIAIRPIIMLSLSFDHRVIDGATADQFMAEVQKELENWPV
;
A
#
# COMPACT_ATOMS: atom_id res chain seq x y z
N MET A 1 10.10 -47.95 -21.81
CA MET A 1 10.29 -47.24 -20.53
C MET A 1 9.20 -46.18 -20.46
N ALA A 2 8.32 -46.24 -19.47
CA ALA A 2 7.28 -45.23 -19.29
C ALA A 2 7.77 -44.21 -18.26
N GLU A 3 8.08 -43.00 -18.73
CA GLU A 3 8.44 -41.86 -17.88
C GLU A 3 7.20 -40.96 -17.73
N THR A 4 6.66 -40.90 -16.52
CA THR A 4 5.53 -40.03 -16.19
C THR A 4 6.07 -38.71 -15.65
N GLN A 5 5.85 -37.64 -16.42
CA GLN A 5 6.17 -36.28 -15.99
C GLN A 5 5.12 -35.80 -14.98
N VAL A 6 5.54 -35.54 -13.75
CA VAL A 6 4.71 -34.86 -12.76
C VAL A 6 4.73 -33.38 -13.07
N LYS A 7 3.58 -32.82 -13.45
CA LYS A 7 3.42 -31.39 -13.73
C LYS A 7 2.76 -30.68 -12.57
N MET A 8 3.09 -29.41 -12.39
CA MET A 8 2.41 -28.51 -11.46
C MET A 8 0.91 -28.41 -11.83
N PRO A 9 -0.02 -28.92 -10.98
CA PRO A 9 -1.44 -28.96 -11.30
C PRO A 9 -2.08 -27.56 -11.29
N GLN A 10 -3.20 -27.40 -11.99
CA GLN A 10 -3.94 -26.14 -12.00
C GLN A 10 -4.82 -26.02 -10.75
N MET A 11 -4.40 -25.17 -9.82
CA MET A 11 -5.06 -24.96 -8.53
C MET A 11 -6.08 -23.81 -8.60
N GLY A 12 -7.16 -24.01 -9.36
CA GLY A 12 -8.24 -23.03 -9.54
C GLY A 12 -7.98 -21.98 -10.63
N GLU A 13 -9.01 -21.19 -10.95
CA GLU A 13 -9.02 -20.28 -12.11
C GLU A 13 -8.24 -18.97 -11.93
N SER A 14 -7.69 -18.71 -10.73
CA SER A 14 -7.04 -17.43 -10.38
C SER A 14 -5.66 -17.57 -9.72
N ILE A 15 -5.07 -18.77 -9.74
CA ILE A 15 -3.69 -19.02 -9.30
C ILE A 15 -2.87 -19.36 -10.55
N PHE A 16 -1.67 -18.79 -10.69
CA PHE A 16 -0.81 -18.95 -11.87
C PHE A 16 0.57 -19.56 -11.54
N GLU A 17 0.97 -19.53 -10.27
CA GLU A 17 2.23 -20.06 -9.75
C GLU A 17 2.06 -20.60 -8.33
N GLY A 18 2.97 -21.49 -7.91
CA GLY A 18 2.98 -22.09 -6.58
C GLY A 18 4.40 -22.38 -6.12
N THR A 19 4.64 -22.31 -4.81
CA THR A 19 5.97 -22.53 -4.21
C THR A 19 6.02 -23.89 -3.54
N VAL A 20 6.97 -24.75 -3.94
CA VAL A 20 7.14 -26.07 -3.32
C VAL A 20 7.75 -25.88 -1.93
N THR A 21 6.98 -26.08 -0.87
CA THR A 21 7.44 -25.88 0.51
C THR A 21 8.31 -27.02 1.01
N LYS A 22 7.96 -28.26 0.67
CA LYS A 22 8.62 -29.46 1.22
C LYS A 22 8.38 -30.70 0.36
N TRP A 23 9.43 -31.49 0.12
CA TRP A 23 9.31 -32.81 -0.51
C TRP A 23 9.06 -33.89 0.55
N LEU A 24 8.02 -34.70 0.35
CA LEU A 24 7.69 -35.84 1.23
C LEU A 24 8.41 -37.13 0.79
N LYS A 25 8.96 -37.14 -0.44
CA LYS A 25 9.68 -38.26 -1.07
C LYS A 25 11.00 -37.78 -1.65
N LYS A 26 12.04 -38.61 -1.56
CA LYS A 26 13.40 -38.34 -2.05
C LYS A 26 13.64 -39.00 -3.40
N LYS A 27 14.62 -38.49 -4.16
CA LYS A 27 15.10 -39.11 -5.41
C LYS A 27 15.53 -40.55 -5.15
N GLY A 28 14.88 -41.51 -5.81
CA GLY A 28 15.03 -42.95 -5.62
C GLY A 28 13.93 -43.64 -4.81
N ASP A 29 13.03 -42.90 -4.16
CA ASP A 29 11.93 -43.50 -3.39
C ASP A 29 10.83 -44.07 -4.31
N LYS A 30 10.20 -45.16 -3.85
CA LYS A 30 8.98 -45.69 -4.45
C LYS A 30 7.78 -44.87 -4.00
N VAL A 31 6.91 -44.55 -4.96
CA VAL A 31 5.66 -43.80 -4.75
C VAL A 31 4.53 -44.55 -5.43
N GLN A 32 3.39 -44.65 -4.77
CA GLN A 32 2.16 -45.21 -5.36
C GLN A 32 1.29 -44.09 -5.92
N ARG A 33 0.47 -44.40 -6.92
CA ARG A 33 -0.56 -43.50 -7.41
C ARG A 33 -1.46 -43.05 -6.24
N ASP A 34 -1.83 -41.78 -6.25
CA ASP A 34 -2.62 -41.10 -5.22
C ASP A 34 -1.92 -40.95 -3.84
N GLU A 35 -0.62 -41.29 -3.71
CA GLU A 35 0.19 -41.07 -2.51
C GLU A 35 0.78 -39.63 -2.45
N PRO A 36 0.78 -38.93 -1.30
CA PRO A 36 1.35 -37.58 -1.16
C PRO A 36 2.84 -37.51 -1.52
N LEU A 37 3.20 -36.55 -2.37
CA LEU A 37 4.53 -36.48 -2.99
C LEU A 37 5.32 -35.24 -2.56
N PHE A 38 4.68 -34.07 -2.54
CA PHE A 38 5.24 -32.81 -2.04
C PHE A 38 4.13 -31.83 -1.63
N GLU A 39 4.47 -30.91 -0.73
CA GLU A 39 3.62 -29.80 -0.28
C GLU A 39 3.86 -28.58 -1.18
N ILE A 40 2.79 -27.89 -1.60
CA ILE A 40 2.83 -26.56 -2.23
C ILE A 40 2.19 -25.56 -1.29
N SER A 41 2.81 -24.39 -1.16
CA SER A 41 2.18 -23.17 -0.66
C SER A 41 1.79 -22.24 -1.82
N THR A 42 0.55 -21.76 -1.80
CA THR A 42 0.03 -20.73 -2.69
C THR A 42 -0.44 -19.53 -1.88
N ASP A 43 -0.72 -18.39 -2.52
CA ASP A 43 -1.24 -17.16 -1.89
C ASP A 43 -2.50 -17.37 -1.01
N LYS A 44 -3.22 -18.50 -1.15
CA LYS A 44 -4.50 -18.73 -0.46
C LYS A 44 -4.59 -20.02 0.35
N ILE A 45 -3.79 -21.04 0.04
CA ILE A 45 -3.79 -22.30 0.80
C ILE A 45 -2.52 -23.12 0.57
N ASP A 46 -2.15 -23.92 1.57
CA ASP A 46 -1.17 -24.99 1.45
C ASP A 46 -1.89 -26.28 1.03
N THR A 47 -1.32 -27.08 0.14
CA THR A 47 -1.92 -28.35 -0.32
C THR A 47 -0.86 -29.40 -0.63
N GLU A 48 -1.10 -30.63 -0.19
CA GLU A 48 -0.32 -31.81 -0.57
C GLU A 48 -0.72 -32.28 -1.97
N ILE A 49 0.24 -32.42 -2.87
CA ILE A 49 -0.01 -32.94 -4.21
C ILE A 49 0.22 -34.46 -4.23
N PRO A 50 -0.80 -35.27 -4.59
CA PRO A 50 -0.67 -36.70 -4.71
C PRO A 50 0.00 -37.12 -6.03
N SER A 51 0.55 -38.33 -6.06
CA SER A 51 1.23 -38.87 -7.25
C SER A 51 0.26 -39.19 -8.39
N PRO A 52 0.50 -38.72 -9.63
CA PRO A 52 -0.33 -39.07 -10.79
C PRO A 52 -0.13 -40.52 -11.26
N ALA A 53 0.95 -41.20 -10.85
CA ALA A 53 1.28 -42.57 -11.21
C ALA A 53 2.07 -43.29 -10.11
N SER A 54 2.03 -44.62 -10.12
CA SER A 54 2.95 -45.45 -9.33
C SER A 54 4.30 -45.56 -10.03
N GLY A 55 5.41 -45.58 -9.29
CA GLY A 55 6.76 -45.78 -9.85
C GLY A 55 7.87 -45.37 -8.87
N VAL A 56 9.07 -45.12 -9.41
CA VAL A 56 10.22 -44.58 -8.65
C VAL A 56 10.45 -43.13 -9.03
N LEU A 57 10.66 -42.25 -8.04
CA LEU A 57 10.96 -40.84 -8.26
C LEU A 57 12.39 -40.69 -8.81
N GLN A 58 12.54 -40.58 -10.14
CA GLN A 58 13.84 -40.61 -10.80
C GLN A 58 14.58 -39.27 -10.76
N ASP A 59 13.87 -38.15 -10.90
CA ASP A 59 14.50 -36.83 -10.72
C ASP A 59 13.57 -35.76 -10.17
N ILE A 60 14.15 -34.80 -9.45
CA ILE A 60 13.50 -33.65 -8.85
C ILE A 60 14.08 -32.40 -9.52
N LEU A 61 13.28 -31.74 -10.36
CA LEU A 61 13.70 -30.60 -11.16
C LEU A 61 13.55 -29.27 -10.40
N VAL A 62 12.75 -29.25 -9.31
CA VAL A 62 12.38 -28.06 -8.54
C VAL A 62 12.72 -28.27 -7.06
N LYS A 63 13.53 -27.38 -6.49
CA LYS A 63 14.00 -27.49 -5.11
C LYS A 63 12.99 -26.93 -4.11
N GLU A 64 13.10 -27.33 -2.84
CA GLU A 64 12.34 -26.74 -1.74
C GLU A 64 12.57 -25.22 -1.67
N GLY A 65 11.49 -24.46 -1.51
CA GLY A 65 11.48 -22.99 -1.51
C GLY A 65 11.46 -22.34 -2.90
N GLN A 66 11.33 -23.11 -3.99
CA GLN A 66 11.30 -22.58 -5.36
C GLN A 66 9.86 -22.41 -5.88
N THR A 67 9.56 -21.22 -6.39
CA THR A 67 8.28 -20.88 -7.04
C THR A 67 8.30 -21.26 -8.52
N VAL A 68 7.25 -21.92 -9.01
CA VAL A 68 7.12 -22.35 -10.42
C VAL A 68 5.70 -22.17 -10.95
N GLN A 69 5.59 -21.97 -12.27
CA GLN A 69 4.32 -21.77 -12.96
C GLN A 69 3.55 -23.09 -13.18
N ILE A 70 2.23 -23.00 -13.28
CA ILE A 70 1.35 -24.14 -13.60
C ILE A 70 1.74 -24.79 -14.94
N ASN A 71 1.54 -26.11 -15.05
CA ASN A 71 1.99 -26.98 -16.15
C ASN A 71 3.51 -27.18 -16.28
N THR A 72 4.35 -26.56 -15.44
CA THR A 72 5.80 -26.86 -15.39
C THR A 72 6.03 -28.28 -14.86
N THR A 73 6.94 -29.05 -15.47
CA THR A 73 7.34 -30.37 -14.99
C THR A 73 8.22 -30.23 -13.74
N VAL A 74 7.75 -30.75 -12.60
CA VAL A 74 8.42 -30.63 -11.29
C VAL A 74 9.26 -31.87 -10.93
N ALA A 75 8.86 -33.04 -11.41
CA ALA A 75 9.59 -34.30 -11.22
C ALA A 75 9.27 -35.33 -12.32
N ILE A 76 10.10 -36.37 -12.40
CA ILE A 76 9.91 -37.51 -13.32
C ILE A 76 9.80 -38.79 -12.49
N ILE A 77 8.73 -39.56 -12.73
CA ILE A 77 8.50 -40.89 -12.15
C ILE A 77 8.68 -41.93 -13.25
N GLY A 78 9.41 -43.02 -12.96
CA GLY A 78 9.60 -44.11 -13.94
C GLY A 78 9.63 -45.50 -13.31
N ASP A 79 9.20 -46.49 -14.09
CA ASP A 79 9.18 -47.90 -13.68
C ASP A 79 10.54 -48.58 -13.88
N GLY A 80 11.37 -48.60 -12.83
CA GLY A 80 12.48 -49.57 -12.72
C GLY A 80 13.82 -49.03 -12.19
N ALA A 81 14.30 -49.70 -11.13
CA ALA A 81 15.68 -49.81 -10.63
C ALA A 81 16.67 -48.62 -10.80
N ALA A 82 17.01 -47.98 -9.68
CA ALA A 82 18.15 -47.07 -9.57
C ALA A 82 19.50 -47.76 -9.84
N LYS A 83 20.46 -47.01 -10.40
CA LYS A 83 21.87 -47.42 -10.54
C LYS A 83 22.78 -46.28 -10.00
N PRO A 84 23.83 -46.54 -9.19
CA PRO A 84 24.52 -45.47 -8.47
C PRO A 84 25.81 -44.95 -9.14
N ALA A 85 25.99 -43.63 -9.03
CA ALA A 85 27.24 -42.88 -8.76
C ALA A 85 28.42 -42.77 -9.76
N GLU A 86 29.04 -41.58 -9.67
CA GLU A 86 30.39 -41.11 -10.10
C GLU A 86 30.70 -40.76 -11.57
N GLY A 87 31.40 -39.61 -11.73
CA GLY A 87 31.91 -39.08 -13.01
C GLY A 87 31.92 -37.55 -13.14
N LYS A 88 33.01 -36.89 -12.68
CA LYS A 88 33.45 -35.54 -13.10
C LYS A 88 34.59 -35.70 -14.12
N PRO A 89 35.02 -34.65 -14.85
CA PRO A 89 34.28 -33.56 -15.50
C PRO A 89 34.71 -33.40 -16.99
N GLU A 90 33.93 -32.74 -17.85
CA GLU A 90 34.56 -32.02 -18.98
C GLU A 90 33.74 -30.85 -19.55
N THR A 91 34.48 -29.91 -20.14
CA THR A 91 34.02 -28.60 -20.61
C THR A 91 33.60 -28.66 -22.07
N GLN A 92 32.48 -28.03 -22.44
CA GLN A 92 32.31 -27.51 -23.79
C GLN A 92 31.50 -26.20 -23.81
N GLU A 93 31.85 -25.37 -24.78
CA GLU A 93 31.62 -23.92 -24.84
C GLU A 93 30.31 -23.58 -25.56
N PRO A 94 29.58 -22.50 -25.19
CA PRO A 94 28.31 -22.17 -25.83
C PRO A 94 28.51 -21.36 -27.13
N SER A 95 27.68 -21.66 -28.14
CA SER A 95 27.50 -20.82 -29.33
C SER A 95 26.00 -20.72 -29.69
N PRO A 96 25.55 -19.63 -30.35
CA PRO A 96 24.47 -18.84 -29.76
C PRO A 96 23.26 -18.61 -30.69
N ALA A 97 22.37 -17.73 -30.22
CA ALA A 97 21.12 -17.26 -30.86
C ALA A 97 19.89 -18.17 -30.60
N GLN A 98 18.66 -17.64 -30.51
CA GLN A 98 18.17 -16.32 -30.94
C GLN A 98 17.35 -15.58 -29.87
N ALA A 99 17.46 -14.25 -29.85
CA ALA A 99 16.59 -13.38 -29.08
C ALA A 99 15.18 -13.32 -29.70
N LYS A 100 14.14 -13.26 -28.85
CA LYS A 100 12.78 -12.86 -29.26
C LYS A 100 12.43 -11.53 -28.59
N GLN A 101 11.96 -10.59 -29.41
CA GLN A 101 11.60 -9.23 -29.02
C GLN A 101 10.28 -9.19 -28.23
N PRO A 102 10.06 -8.19 -27.35
CA PRO A 102 8.76 -7.99 -26.71
C PRO A 102 7.71 -7.46 -27.70
N PHE A 103 6.51 -8.04 -27.68
CA PHE A 103 5.33 -7.46 -28.33
C PHE A 103 4.86 -6.21 -27.57
N ARG A 104 4.44 -5.17 -28.31
CA ARG A 104 3.94 -3.90 -27.77
C ARG A 104 2.43 -3.80 -28.05
N PRO A 105 1.57 -3.49 -27.06
CA PRO A 105 0.14 -3.32 -27.33
C PRO A 105 -0.13 -2.03 -28.11
N SER A 106 -1.09 -2.09 -29.03
CA SER A 106 -1.48 -1.02 -29.96
C SER A 106 -2.52 -0.07 -29.36
N GLY A 107 -2.33 1.24 -29.58
CA GLY A 107 -3.31 2.28 -29.22
C GLY A 107 -4.32 2.58 -30.33
N PRO A 108 -5.49 3.19 -30.01
CA PRO A 108 -6.52 3.58 -30.97
C PRO A 108 -6.16 4.87 -31.76
N PRO A 109 -6.81 5.12 -32.92
CA PRO A 109 -6.42 6.18 -33.86
C PRO A 109 -7.03 7.57 -33.56
N PRO A 110 -6.38 8.68 -33.95
CA PRO A 110 -6.94 10.03 -33.83
C PRO A 110 -7.83 10.40 -35.03
N VAL A 111 -8.88 11.19 -34.76
CA VAL A 111 -9.80 11.75 -35.75
C VAL A 111 -9.37 13.17 -36.14
N ALA A 112 -9.64 13.56 -37.39
CA ALA A 112 -9.32 14.89 -37.93
C ALA A 112 -10.16 16.02 -37.29
N GLY A 113 -9.62 17.23 -37.27
CA GLY A 113 -10.36 18.46 -36.92
C GLY A 113 -10.54 19.41 -38.11
N PRO A 114 -11.40 20.43 -37.98
CA PRO A 114 -11.39 21.61 -38.84
C PRO A 114 -10.91 22.89 -38.09
N GLU A 115 -10.53 23.91 -38.86
CA GLU A 115 -9.98 25.18 -38.37
C GLU A 115 -11.03 26.12 -37.74
N PRO A 116 -10.65 26.99 -36.78
CA PRO A 116 -11.46 28.12 -36.33
C PRO A 116 -11.15 29.42 -37.11
N THR A 117 -12.22 30.15 -37.45
CA THR A 117 -12.17 31.54 -37.95
C THR A 117 -11.74 32.53 -36.84
N THR A 118 -11.26 33.71 -37.26
CA THR A 118 -10.63 34.74 -36.40
C THR A 118 -11.49 36.04 -36.36
N PRO A 119 -11.12 37.16 -35.66
CA PRO A 119 -11.87 37.61 -34.48
C PRO A 119 -12.31 39.10 -34.49
N GLU A 120 -13.03 39.54 -33.45
CA GLU A 120 -13.11 40.93 -32.91
C GLU A 120 -13.86 40.86 -31.55
N LYS A 121 -13.59 41.65 -30.49
CA LYS A 121 -12.52 42.62 -30.19
C LYS A 121 -12.57 43.03 -28.69
N ASP A 122 -11.43 43.40 -28.08
CA ASP A 122 -11.16 44.39 -26.99
C ASP A 122 -12.09 44.45 -25.73
N GLU A 123 -11.67 44.76 -24.50
CA GLU A 123 -10.45 45.27 -23.83
C GLU A 123 -10.60 44.94 -22.30
N ALA A 124 -9.65 44.98 -21.35
CA ALA A 124 -8.21 45.30 -21.26
C ALA A 124 -7.59 44.68 -19.96
N GLU A 125 -6.37 45.12 -19.60
CA GLU A 125 -5.62 45.06 -18.30
C GLU A 125 -5.16 43.68 -17.75
N GLU A 126 -3.91 43.47 -17.32
CA GLU A 126 -2.66 44.28 -17.26
C GLU A 126 -1.44 43.31 -17.25
N GLY A 127 -0.20 43.78 -17.54
CA GLY A 127 1.03 43.02 -17.21
C GLY A 127 2.10 42.77 -18.29
N GLU A 128 2.85 43.82 -18.64
CA GLU A 128 4.31 43.86 -18.96
C GLU A 128 5.07 42.69 -19.68
N HIS A 129 4.43 41.79 -20.43
CA HIS A 129 5.16 40.71 -21.15
C HIS A 129 4.67 40.38 -22.59
N GLU A 130 4.02 41.34 -23.26
CA GLU A 130 3.49 41.16 -24.63
C GLU A 130 4.35 41.72 -25.79
N LEU A 131 5.37 42.54 -25.50
CA LEU A 131 6.08 43.31 -26.53
C LEU A 131 6.93 42.48 -27.53
N ILE A 132 7.10 41.17 -27.34
CA ILE A 132 7.97 40.32 -28.19
C ILE A 132 7.32 38.95 -28.50
N ARG A 133 6.09 38.92 -29.02
CA ARG A 133 5.42 37.68 -29.44
C ARG A 133 5.20 37.64 -30.96
N PRO A 134 6.01 36.86 -31.71
CA PRO A 134 5.78 36.61 -33.13
C PRO A 134 4.45 35.88 -33.37
N SER A 135 3.79 36.16 -34.49
CA SER A 135 2.46 35.60 -34.80
C SER A 135 2.50 34.06 -34.98
N PRO A 136 1.38 33.35 -34.80
CA PRO A 136 1.35 31.88 -34.88
C PRO A 136 1.88 31.32 -36.21
N LEU A 137 1.66 32.02 -37.33
CA LEU A 137 2.17 31.65 -38.65
C LEU A 137 3.70 31.78 -38.73
N VAL A 138 4.25 32.86 -38.19
CA VAL A 138 5.70 33.14 -38.14
C VAL A 138 6.40 32.10 -37.25
N ARG A 139 5.78 31.71 -36.13
CA ARG A 139 6.27 30.60 -35.28
C ARG A 139 6.26 29.24 -35.98
N ARG A 140 5.26 28.97 -36.82
CA ARG A 140 5.15 27.71 -37.57
C ARG A 140 6.28 27.58 -38.60
N ILE A 141 6.46 28.60 -39.44
CA ILE A 141 7.52 28.62 -40.48
C ILE A 141 8.92 28.56 -39.84
N ALA A 142 9.15 29.28 -38.74
CA ALA A 142 10.41 29.19 -38.01
C ALA A 142 10.72 27.77 -37.51
N LYS A 143 9.71 27.08 -36.95
CA LYS A 143 9.87 25.70 -36.47
C LYS A 143 10.09 24.70 -37.61
N GLU A 144 9.42 24.87 -38.74
CA GLU A 144 9.57 24.01 -39.93
C GLU A 144 10.97 24.14 -40.56
N HIS A 145 11.58 25.33 -40.52
CA HIS A 145 12.92 25.59 -41.05
C HIS A 145 14.04 25.58 -40.00
N GLY A 146 13.76 25.21 -38.74
CA GLY A 146 14.76 25.14 -37.66
C GLY A 146 15.36 26.49 -37.24
N ILE A 147 14.65 27.59 -37.47
CA ILE A 147 15.12 28.96 -37.20
C ILE A 147 14.76 29.37 -35.77
N ASP A 148 15.75 29.80 -34.99
CA ASP A 148 15.50 30.45 -33.71
C ASP A 148 14.99 31.88 -33.92
N LEU A 149 13.75 32.13 -33.49
CA LEU A 149 13.10 33.45 -33.55
C LEU A 149 13.86 34.51 -32.74
N ALA A 150 14.64 34.14 -31.72
CA ALA A 150 15.45 35.10 -30.97
C ALA A 150 16.52 35.77 -31.85
N SER A 151 17.02 35.10 -32.89
CA SER A 151 17.98 35.66 -33.86
C SER A 151 17.39 36.75 -34.77
N LEU A 152 16.05 36.84 -34.83
CA LEU A 152 15.27 37.80 -35.62
C LEU A 152 14.62 38.91 -34.78
N SER A 153 14.65 38.80 -33.45
CA SER A 153 14.17 39.84 -32.54
C SER A 153 14.84 41.18 -32.81
N GLY A 154 14.04 42.24 -32.98
CA GLY A 154 14.51 43.59 -33.29
C GLY A 154 14.83 43.85 -34.78
N LYS A 155 14.74 42.85 -35.66
CA LYS A 155 14.89 43.00 -37.12
C LYS A 155 13.56 42.91 -37.89
N GLY A 156 12.44 42.75 -37.18
CA GLY A 156 11.11 42.65 -37.78
C GLY A 156 10.65 43.97 -38.40
N THR A 157 10.15 43.91 -39.63
CA THR A 157 9.65 45.10 -40.37
C THR A 157 8.18 45.41 -40.06
N GLY A 158 7.54 44.62 -39.20
CA GLY A 158 6.15 44.83 -38.77
C GLY A 158 6.02 45.88 -37.67
N THR A 159 4.80 46.39 -37.48
CA THR A 159 4.44 47.38 -36.45
C THR A 159 4.98 46.98 -35.07
N ASN A 160 5.65 47.92 -34.40
CA ASN A 160 6.34 47.73 -33.12
C ASN A 160 7.45 46.66 -33.15
N GLY A 161 8.18 46.54 -34.27
CA GLY A 161 9.37 45.66 -34.40
C GLY A 161 9.04 44.16 -34.52
N ARG A 162 7.78 43.82 -34.78
CA ARG A 162 7.33 42.42 -34.90
C ARG A 162 7.88 41.76 -36.16
N VAL A 163 8.43 40.56 -36.01
CA VAL A 163 8.88 39.71 -37.12
C VAL A 163 7.68 39.26 -37.96
N THR A 164 7.72 39.57 -39.26
CA THR A 164 6.66 39.25 -40.24
C THR A 164 6.99 38.00 -41.06
N LYS A 165 6.02 37.53 -41.86
CA LYS A 165 6.23 36.44 -42.82
C LYS A 165 7.31 36.79 -43.86
N ARG A 166 7.41 38.06 -44.28
CA ARG A 166 8.45 38.51 -45.22
C ARG A 166 9.83 38.42 -44.59
N ASP A 167 9.99 38.85 -43.35
CA ASP A 167 11.28 38.85 -42.65
C ASP A 167 11.87 37.43 -42.52
N ILE A 168 11.03 36.44 -42.17
CA ILE A 168 11.47 35.03 -42.13
C ILE A 168 11.82 34.50 -43.53
N LEU A 169 11.00 34.76 -44.55
CA LEU A 169 11.27 34.24 -45.89
C LEU A 169 12.53 34.86 -46.49
N SER A 170 12.75 36.16 -46.32
CA SER A 170 13.99 36.81 -46.74
C SER A 170 15.21 36.34 -45.93
N TYR A 171 15.05 35.98 -44.65
CA TYR A 171 16.12 35.37 -43.85
C TYR A 171 16.48 33.94 -44.32
N ILE A 172 15.51 33.19 -44.85
CA ILE A 172 15.73 31.90 -45.51
C ILE A 172 16.43 32.10 -46.87
N GLU A 173 15.93 33.00 -47.71
CA GLU A 173 16.45 33.27 -49.06
C GLU A 173 17.86 33.87 -49.07
N GLN A 174 18.21 34.72 -48.10
CA GLN A 174 19.56 35.32 -47.99
C GLN A 174 20.63 34.32 -47.54
N GLY A 175 20.27 33.04 -47.36
CA GLY A 175 21.14 32.01 -46.84
C GLY A 175 21.36 32.22 -45.35
N ALA A 176 20.44 31.70 -44.53
CA ALA A 176 20.57 31.71 -43.08
C ALA A 176 21.98 31.24 -42.70
N PRO A 177 22.80 32.06 -42.01
CA PRO A 177 24.15 31.66 -41.64
C PRO A 177 24.04 30.40 -40.80
N ALA A 178 24.77 29.36 -41.20
CA ALA A 178 24.75 28.06 -40.52
C ALA A 178 24.86 28.29 -39.01
N ALA A 179 23.86 27.82 -38.26
CA ALA A 179 23.75 28.08 -36.83
C ALA A 179 25.12 27.80 -36.19
N PRO A 180 25.72 28.76 -35.46
CA PRO A 180 27.08 28.60 -34.97
C PRO A 180 27.13 27.29 -34.19
N ALA A 181 27.99 26.36 -34.66
CA ALA A 181 28.14 25.05 -34.05
C ALA A 181 28.24 25.27 -32.54
N PRO A 182 27.39 24.60 -31.73
CA PRO A 182 27.20 24.98 -30.35
C PRO A 182 28.56 25.06 -29.70
N LYS A 183 28.97 26.28 -29.28
CA LYS A 183 30.10 26.42 -28.36
C LYS A 183 29.83 25.39 -27.28
N PRO A 184 30.81 24.53 -26.93
CA PRO A 184 30.60 23.57 -25.86
C PRO A 184 30.05 24.35 -24.68
N VAL A 185 28.78 24.10 -24.37
CA VAL A 185 28.28 24.45 -23.06
C VAL A 185 29.22 23.67 -22.17
N GLU A 186 29.99 24.36 -21.32
CA GLU A 186 30.63 23.67 -20.21
C GLU A 186 29.47 23.09 -19.41
N VAL A 187 29.15 21.83 -19.72
CA VAL A 187 28.34 20.96 -18.89
C VAL A 187 28.89 21.20 -17.50
N PRO A 188 28.08 21.70 -16.53
CA PRO A 188 28.57 22.01 -15.21
C PRO A 188 29.33 20.79 -14.72
N LYS A 189 30.67 20.92 -14.69
CA LYS A 189 31.59 19.79 -14.77
C LYS A 189 31.16 18.80 -13.71
N GLU A 190 30.65 17.62 -14.12
CA GLU A 190 29.87 16.75 -13.24
C GLU A 190 30.54 16.71 -11.88
N GLY A 191 29.86 17.27 -10.87
CA GLY A 191 30.41 17.35 -9.53
C GLY A 191 30.89 15.95 -9.17
N PRO A 192 32.14 15.79 -8.69
CA PRO A 192 32.79 14.48 -8.59
C PRO A 192 31.81 13.48 -7.98
N PRO A 193 31.57 12.34 -8.66
CA PRO A 193 30.38 11.53 -8.47
C PRO A 193 30.13 11.32 -6.99
N ALA A 194 28.91 11.67 -6.54
CA ALA A 194 28.55 11.68 -5.13
C ALA A 194 29.07 10.39 -4.48
N PRO A 195 29.92 10.48 -3.43
CA PRO A 195 30.69 9.35 -2.96
C PRO A 195 29.75 8.18 -2.66
N PRO A 196 30.09 6.95 -3.10
CA PRO A 196 29.18 5.82 -3.01
C PRO A 196 28.70 5.69 -1.57
N ALA A 197 27.37 5.67 -1.40
CA ALA A 197 26.73 5.71 -0.09
C ALA A 197 27.39 4.68 0.83
N SER A 198 28.03 5.16 1.90
CA SER A 198 28.86 4.33 2.77
C SER A 198 28.05 3.10 3.21
N PRO A 199 28.61 1.88 3.09
CA PRO A 199 27.87 0.68 3.48
C PRO A 199 27.43 0.83 4.95
N PRO A 200 26.17 0.46 5.29
CA PRO A 200 25.62 0.72 6.61
C PRO A 200 26.53 0.12 7.67
N MET A 201 26.91 0.93 8.65
CA MET A 201 27.91 0.61 9.66
C MET A 201 27.43 -0.62 10.45
N LYS A 202 28.03 -1.79 10.19
CA LYS A 202 27.65 -3.03 10.84
C LYS A 202 28.22 -3.05 12.25
N PHE A 203 27.39 -3.32 13.24
CA PHE A 203 27.83 -3.54 14.62
C PHE A 203 28.88 -4.68 14.65
N THR A 204 30.01 -4.41 15.31
CA THR A 204 31.22 -5.26 15.26
C THR A 204 31.40 -6.19 16.46
N GLY A 205 30.55 -6.07 17.49
CA GLY A 205 30.54 -6.97 18.63
C GLY A 205 29.86 -8.31 18.33
N GLU A 206 29.73 -9.15 19.37
CA GLU A 206 28.97 -10.39 19.29
C GLU A 206 27.50 -10.12 18.97
N VAL A 207 26.91 -10.92 18.08
CA VAL A 207 25.55 -10.74 17.57
C VAL A 207 24.83 -12.06 17.40
N GLU A 208 23.67 -12.18 18.05
CA GLU A 208 22.69 -13.21 17.75
C GLU A 208 21.93 -12.86 16.46
N ARG A 209 21.66 -13.85 15.61
CA ARG A 209 20.91 -13.67 14.36
C ARG A 209 19.68 -14.58 14.36
N VAL A 210 18.53 -14.01 14.69
CA VAL A 210 17.24 -14.72 14.69
C VAL A 210 16.51 -14.45 13.36
N PRO A 211 16.11 -15.47 12.59
CA PRO A 211 15.33 -15.28 11.37
C PRO A 211 13.90 -14.81 11.68
N MET A 212 13.35 -13.92 10.86
CA MET A 212 11.96 -13.48 10.98
C MET A 212 10.99 -14.64 10.66
N THR A 213 9.99 -14.83 11.51
CA THR A 213 8.87 -15.76 11.24
C THR A 213 8.05 -15.29 10.04
N ALA A 214 7.34 -16.20 9.36
CA ALA A 214 6.51 -15.88 8.20
C ALA A 214 5.49 -14.75 8.50
N MET A 215 4.77 -14.85 9.61
CA MET A 215 3.85 -13.80 10.08
C MET A 215 4.57 -12.45 10.28
N ARG A 216 5.80 -12.44 10.78
CA ARG A 216 6.57 -11.20 10.99
C ARG A 216 7.01 -10.57 9.67
N LYS A 217 7.34 -11.38 8.66
CA LYS A 217 7.66 -10.89 7.29
C LYS A 217 6.42 -10.26 6.64
N ALA A 218 5.28 -10.96 6.65
CA ALA A 218 4.03 -10.46 6.10
C ALA A 218 3.59 -9.12 6.75
N ILE A 219 3.70 -9.00 8.08
CA ILE A 219 3.44 -7.73 8.79
C ILE A 219 4.41 -6.63 8.31
N ALA A 220 5.70 -6.93 8.18
CA ALA A 220 6.69 -5.93 7.74
C ALA A 220 6.43 -5.44 6.31
N GLU A 221 6.13 -6.36 5.39
CA GLU A 221 5.79 -6.07 4.00
C GLU A 221 4.50 -5.23 3.90
N HIS A 222 3.44 -5.60 4.62
CA HIS A 222 2.17 -4.87 4.63
C HIS A 222 2.29 -3.47 5.25
N MET A 223 3.04 -3.30 6.35
CA MET A 223 3.27 -1.98 6.95
C MET A 223 4.12 -1.06 6.06
N ILE A 224 5.13 -1.61 5.36
CA ILE A 224 5.91 -0.85 4.36
C ILE A 224 5.04 -0.48 3.16
N MET A 225 4.21 -1.40 2.68
CA MET A 225 3.22 -1.15 1.62
C MET A 225 2.29 0.00 2.02
N SER A 226 1.69 -0.06 3.22
CA SER A 226 0.82 1.01 3.73
C SER A 226 1.50 2.38 3.78
N ARG A 227 2.75 2.45 4.25
CA ARG A 227 3.53 3.70 4.29
C ARG A 227 3.94 4.24 2.91
N ARG A 228 4.02 3.39 1.88
CA ARG A 228 4.27 3.79 0.49
C ARG A 228 2.98 4.18 -0.24
N THR A 229 1.87 3.55 0.12
CA THR A 229 0.55 3.78 -0.47
C THR A 229 -0.11 5.04 0.08
N SER A 230 -0.29 5.14 1.40
CA SER A 230 -1.05 6.23 2.03
C SER A 230 -0.20 7.45 2.40
N ALA A 231 -0.69 8.64 2.04
CA ALA A 231 -0.12 9.91 2.45
C ALA A 231 -0.51 10.20 3.92
N HIS A 232 0.17 9.53 4.85
CA HIS A 232 -0.16 9.57 6.27
C HIS A 232 0.01 10.98 6.86
N VAL A 233 -1.09 11.53 7.38
CA VAL A 233 -1.10 12.66 8.31
C VAL A 233 -1.72 12.19 9.63
N THR A 234 -1.41 12.87 10.75
CA THR A 234 -1.99 12.53 12.06
C THR A 234 -2.44 13.79 12.80
N THR A 235 -3.69 13.81 13.24
CA THR A 235 -4.25 14.81 14.16
C THR A 235 -4.37 14.24 15.58
N LEU A 236 -4.41 15.11 16.59
CA LEU A 236 -4.32 14.79 18.03
C LEU A 236 -5.38 15.55 18.83
N PHE A 237 -6.09 14.85 19.73
CA PHE A 237 -7.16 15.41 20.56
C PHE A 237 -6.99 14.98 22.02
N GLU A 238 -7.13 15.92 22.97
CA GLU A 238 -7.37 15.58 24.39
C GLU A 238 -8.86 15.35 24.63
N VAL A 239 -9.21 14.32 25.41
CA VAL A 239 -10.61 13.99 25.73
C VAL A 239 -10.78 13.72 27.24
N ASP A 240 -11.77 14.34 27.87
CA ASP A 240 -12.13 14.10 29.28
C ASP A 240 -12.94 12.80 29.44
N CYS A 241 -12.29 11.77 29.98
CA CYS A 241 -12.92 10.48 30.24
C CYS A 241 -13.84 10.45 31.48
N SER A 242 -14.08 11.58 32.16
CA SER A 242 -14.83 11.62 33.43
C SER A 242 -16.20 10.94 33.34
N ARG A 243 -16.93 11.19 32.25
CA ARG A 243 -18.28 10.65 32.06
C ARG A 243 -18.26 9.16 31.73
N ILE A 244 -17.44 8.72 30.77
CA ILE A 244 -17.33 7.29 30.44
C ILE A 244 -16.82 6.45 31.63
N LEU A 245 -15.95 6.99 32.48
CA LEU A 245 -15.49 6.30 33.69
C LEU A 245 -16.59 6.19 34.75
N LYS A 246 -17.39 7.25 34.96
CA LYS A 246 -18.57 7.21 35.83
C LYS A 246 -19.64 6.23 35.33
N ALA A 247 -19.92 6.25 34.02
CA ALA A 247 -20.87 5.32 33.41
C ALA A 247 -20.39 3.87 33.52
N LYS A 248 -19.09 3.62 33.28
CA LYS A 248 -18.45 2.33 33.51
C LYS A 248 -18.60 1.86 34.96
N GLU A 249 -18.29 2.71 35.93
CA GLU A 249 -18.40 2.40 37.36
C GLU A 249 -19.83 1.97 37.74
N LYS A 250 -20.83 2.74 37.30
CA LYS A 250 -22.25 2.47 37.55
C LYS A 250 -22.74 1.15 36.93
N GLN A 251 -22.25 0.80 35.74
CA GLN A 251 -22.69 -0.38 34.98
C GLN A 251 -21.85 -1.65 35.23
N GLN A 252 -20.68 -1.52 35.87
CA GLN A 252 -19.70 -2.59 36.06
C GLN A 252 -20.33 -3.88 36.62
N ALA A 253 -21.11 -3.77 37.69
CA ALA A 253 -21.70 -4.90 38.40
C ALA A 253 -22.76 -5.66 37.56
N GLU A 254 -23.47 -4.98 36.65
CA GLU A 254 -24.46 -5.60 35.78
C GLU A 254 -23.79 -6.42 34.65
N PHE A 255 -22.73 -5.85 34.08
CA PHE A 255 -21.88 -6.51 33.09
C PHE A 255 -21.19 -7.75 33.68
N GLU A 256 -20.65 -7.65 34.90
CA GLU A 256 -20.02 -8.78 35.61
C GLU A 256 -21.00 -9.91 35.94
N ARG A 257 -22.23 -9.59 36.39
CA ARG A 257 -23.31 -10.60 36.58
C ARG A 257 -23.65 -11.34 35.29
N SER A 258 -23.46 -10.70 34.15
CA SER A 258 -23.69 -11.24 32.81
C SER A 258 -22.45 -11.92 32.22
N GLY A 259 -21.36 -12.08 32.99
CA GLY A 259 -20.10 -12.70 32.56
C GLY A 259 -19.27 -11.89 31.57
N VAL A 260 -19.58 -10.60 31.36
CA VAL A 260 -18.89 -9.73 30.40
C VAL A 260 -18.05 -8.70 31.15
N LYS A 261 -16.74 -8.67 30.91
CA LYS A 261 -15.87 -7.64 31.48
C LYS A 261 -16.06 -6.31 30.76
N LEU A 262 -16.61 -5.30 31.44
CA LEU A 262 -16.64 -3.93 30.93
C LEU A 262 -15.26 -3.27 31.08
N THR A 263 -14.62 -2.95 29.95
CA THR A 263 -13.42 -2.12 29.87
C THR A 263 -13.78 -0.72 29.35
N VAL A 264 -12.80 0.16 29.12
CA VAL A 264 -13.06 1.47 28.50
C VAL A 264 -13.18 1.39 26.97
N THR A 265 -12.54 0.42 26.31
CA THR A 265 -12.52 0.27 24.85
C THR A 265 -13.91 0.27 24.18
N PRO A 266 -14.96 -0.41 24.71
CA PRO A 266 -16.30 -0.39 24.12
C PRO A 266 -16.89 1.02 23.94
N PHE A 267 -16.58 1.96 24.85
CA PHE A 267 -17.02 3.35 24.77
C PHE A 267 -16.42 4.07 23.56
N PHE A 268 -15.10 3.91 23.34
CA PHE A 268 -14.40 4.48 22.18
C PHE A 268 -14.82 3.82 20.87
N VAL A 269 -15.09 2.52 20.86
CA VAL A 269 -15.62 1.81 19.69
C VAL A 269 -17.02 2.32 19.34
N GLN A 270 -17.89 2.54 20.33
CA GLN A 270 -19.24 3.06 20.09
C GLN A 270 -19.20 4.52 19.60
N ALA A 271 -18.40 5.38 20.23
CA ALA A 271 -18.22 6.77 19.80
C ALA A 271 -17.66 6.86 18.36
N ALA A 272 -16.65 6.05 18.03
CA ALA A 272 -16.12 5.95 16.67
C ALA A 272 -17.18 5.45 15.67
N ALA A 273 -17.97 4.42 16.03
CA ALA A 273 -19.03 3.91 15.16
C ALA A 273 -20.13 4.97 14.89
N THR A 274 -20.52 5.74 15.92
CA THR A 274 -21.44 6.87 15.78
C THR A 274 -20.88 7.98 14.89
N ALA A 275 -19.59 8.30 15.02
CA ALA A 275 -18.93 9.29 14.18
C ALA A 275 -18.78 8.80 12.71
N LEU A 276 -18.42 7.54 12.48
CA LEU A 276 -18.28 6.96 11.13
C LEU A 276 -19.61 7.02 10.34
N LYS A 277 -20.77 6.94 11.01
CA LYS A 277 -22.09 7.18 10.38
C LYS A 277 -22.26 8.59 9.83
N ARG A 278 -21.65 9.59 10.46
CA ARG A 278 -21.73 11.01 10.04
C ARG A 278 -20.61 11.39 9.05
N PHE A 279 -19.48 10.69 9.10
CA PHE A 279 -18.30 10.93 8.27
C PHE A 279 -17.96 9.68 7.44
N PRO A 280 -18.80 9.28 6.46
CA PRO A 280 -18.62 8.05 5.70
C PRO A 280 -17.33 8.02 4.86
N LEU A 281 -16.74 9.19 4.57
CA LEU A 281 -15.42 9.29 3.92
C LEU A 281 -14.29 8.67 4.76
N VAL A 282 -14.41 8.71 6.10
CA VAL A 282 -13.47 8.05 7.02
C VAL A 282 -13.64 6.52 7.02
N ASN A 283 -14.82 6.02 6.61
CA ASN A 283 -15.16 4.61 6.44
C ASN A 283 -15.03 4.15 4.97
N SER A 284 -13.94 4.51 4.29
CA SER A 284 -13.74 4.24 2.85
C SER A 284 -12.42 3.50 2.54
N SER A 285 -12.20 3.17 1.27
CA SER A 285 -10.90 2.78 0.70
C SER A 285 -10.64 3.57 -0.59
N LEU A 286 -9.39 3.64 -1.03
CA LEU A 286 -9.01 4.19 -2.33
C LEU A 286 -8.60 3.06 -3.27
N GLU A 287 -9.31 2.90 -4.38
CA GLU A 287 -9.13 1.85 -5.38
C GLU A 287 -8.80 2.52 -6.73
N GLY A 288 -7.50 2.65 -7.03
CA GLY A 288 -7.02 3.51 -8.12
C GLY A 288 -7.37 4.98 -7.83
N ASP A 289 -8.12 5.60 -8.75
CA ASP A 289 -8.63 6.96 -8.61
C ASP A 289 -10.07 7.01 -8.04
N THR A 290 -10.60 5.87 -7.57
CA THR A 290 -11.99 5.75 -7.06
C THR A 290 -12.03 5.63 -5.54
N ILE A 291 -12.74 6.53 -4.87
CA ILE A 291 -13.05 6.43 -3.43
C ILE A 291 -14.24 5.48 -3.26
N VAL A 292 -14.05 4.39 -2.53
CA VAL A 292 -15.07 3.36 -2.28
C VAL A 292 -15.56 3.44 -0.85
N TYR A 293 -16.69 4.13 -0.67
CA TYR A 293 -17.41 4.23 0.60
C TYR A 293 -17.94 2.86 1.04
N LYS A 294 -17.63 2.45 2.27
CA LYS A 294 -18.12 1.18 2.82
C LYS A 294 -19.36 1.46 3.67
N GLN A 295 -20.46 0.77 3.38
CA GLN A 295 -21.75 0.97 4.07
C GLN A 295 -21.77 0.30 5.45
N ALA A 296 -21.13 -0.87 5.58
CA ALA A 296 -20.94 -1.52 6.87
C ALA A 296 -19.83 -0.83 7.68
N ILE A 297 -20.03 -0.66 8.99
CA ILE A 297 -19.01 -0.13 9.91
C ILE A 297 -18.41 -1.31 10.67
N ASN A 298 -17.26 -1.78 10.19
CA ASN A 298 -16.56 -2.95 10.71
C ASN A 298 -15.26 -2.49 11.38
N ILE A 299 -15.25 -2.45 12.71
CA ILE A 299 -14.13 -1.87 13.46
C ILE A 299 -13.15 -2.96 13.88
N GLY A 300 -11.95 -2.93 13.30
CA GLY A 300 -10.79 -3.70 13.72
C GLY A 300 -10.24 -3.22 15.06
N ILE A 301 -9.95 -4.14 15.98
CA ILE A 301 -9.30 -3.84 17.26
C ILE A 301 -7.92 -4.49 17.27
N ALA A 302 -6.86 -3.70 17.36
CA ALA A 302 -5.51 -4.24 17.43
C ALA A 302 -5.27 -4.98 18.76
N VAL A 303 -5.01 -6.29 18.68
CA VAL A 303 -4.68 -7.15 19.81
C VAL A 303 -3.20 -7.52 19.75
N ASN A 304 -2.47 -7.18 20.82
CA ASN A 304 -1.09 -7.60 21.01
C ASN A 304 -1.03 -9.06 21.52
N LEU A 305 -0.11 -9.83 20.96
CA LEU A 305 0.18 -11.24 21.24
C LEU A 305 1.68 -11.39 21.46
N GLU A 306 2.13 -12.41 22.21
CA GLU A 306 3.56 -12.63 22.47
C GLU A 306 4.38 -12.82 21.18
N TRP A 307 3.77 -13.40 20.14
CA TRP A 307 4.39 -13.62 18.83
C TRP A 307 4.15 -12.49 17.82
N GLY A 308 3.27 -11.51 18.09
CA GLY A 308 3.00 -10.38 17.20
C GLY A 308 1.67 -9.66 17.41
N LEU A 309 1.11 -9.10 16.34
CA LEU A 309 -0.11 -8.30 16.40
C LEU A 309 -1.12 -8.85 15.39
N ILE A 310 -2.39 -8.89 15.80
CA ILE A 310 -3.51 -9.28 14.95
C ILE A 310 -4.66 -8.29 15.15
N VAL A 311 -5.47 -8.08 14.12
CA VAL A 311 -6.58 -7.11 14.14
C VAL A 311 -7.91 -7.84 13.88
N PRO A 312 -8.49 -8.51 14.89
CA PRO A 312 -9.85 -9.01 14.80
C PRO A 312 -10.86 -7.87 14.62
N VAL A 313 -11.94 -8.14 13.89
CA VAL A 313 -12.90 -7.16 13.38
C VAL A 313 -14.27 -7.36 13.99
N ILE A 314 -14.78 -6.34 14.67
CA ILE A 314 -16.17 -6.27 15.13
C ILE A 314 -17.02 -5.89 13.92
N LYS A 315 -17.64 -6.89 13.29
CA LYS A 315 -18.59 -6.67 12.18
C LYS A 315 -19.85 -5.96 12.69
N HIS A 316 -20.35 -4.99 11.92
CA HIS A 316 -21.54 -4.19 12.24
C HIS A 316 -21.45 -3.57 13.66
N ALA A 317 -20.35 -2.87 13.93
CA ALA A 317 -20.08 -2.29 15.25
C ALA A 317 -21.11 -1.20 15.63
N ASP A 318 -21.70 -0.55 14.63
CA ASP A 318 -22.67 0.53 14.74
C ASP A 318 -24.12 0.08 15.01
N GLU A 319 -24.39 -1.23 14.86
CA GLU A 319 -25.67 -1.88 15.20
C GLU A 319 -25.66 -2.42 16.65
N ARG A 320 -24.50 -2.42 17.31
CA ARG A 320 -24.31 -2.98 18.65
C ARG A 320 -24.41 -1.91 19.74
N ASN A 321 -25.14 -2.23 20.80
CA ASN A 321 -25.08 -1.45 22.04
C ASN A 321 -23.77 -1.72 22.81
N LEU A 322 -23.50 -0.94 23.86
CA LEU A 322 -22.29 -1.04 24.68
C LEU A 322 -22.03 -2.47 25.22
N PHE A 323 -23.10 -3.20 25.58
CA PHE A 323 -23.00 -4.59 26.02
C PHE A 323 -22.58 -5.55 24.90
N GLY A 324 -23.20 -5.43 23.72
CA GLY A 324 -22.85 -6.21 22.53
C GLY A 324 -21.43 -5.95 22.04
N LEU A 325 -20.95 -4.70 22.17
CA LEU A 325 -19.57 -4.31 21.90
C LEU A 325 -18.60 -4.91 22.92
N ALA A 326 -18.88 -4.78 24.23
CA ALA A 326 -18.04 -5.37 25.28
C ALA A 326 -17.94 -6.89 25.15
N LYS A 327 -19.05 -7.57 24.84
CA LYS A 327 -19.07 -9.02 24.58
C LYS A 327 -18.21 -9.39 23.37
N ALA A 328 -18.35 -8.68 22.25
CA ALA A 328 -17.57 -8.93 21.04
C ALA A 328 -16.06 -8.69 21.24
N ILE A 329 -15.69 -7.61 21.93
CA ILE A 329 -14.27 -7.28 22.24
C ILE A 329 -13.64 -8.35 23.13
N ASN A 330 -14.38 -8.84 24.12
CA ASN A 330 -13.89 -9.90 25.02
C ASN A 330 -13.72 -11.24 24.28
N ASP A 331 -14.72 -11.67 23.50
CA ASP A 331 -14.65 -12.89 22.69
C ASP A 331 -13.49 -12.85 21.68
N LEU A 332 -13.44 -11.82 20.83
CA LEU A 332 -12.38 -11.68 19.82
C LEU A 332 -11.01 -11.57 20.46
N GLY A 333 -10.87 -10.86 21.58
CA GLY A 333 -9.63 -10.75 22.33
C GLY A 333 -9.19 -12.09 22.94
N GLU A 334 -10.11 -12.89 23.48
CA GLU A 334 -9.82 -14.22 24.00
C GLU A 334 -9.43 -15.18 22.86
N ARG A 335 -10.21 -15.22 21.77
CA ARG A 335 -9.91 -16.06 20.61
C ARG A 335 -8.60 -15.66 19.94
N ALA A 336 -8.24 -14.38 19.89
CA ALA A 336 -6.93 -13.92 19.43
C ALA A 336 -5.78 -14.50 20.27
N ARG A 337 -5.84 -14.35 21.60
CA ARG A 337 -4.81 -14.87 22.52
C ARG A 337 -4.73 -16.39 22.51
N ASN A 338 -5.85 -17.08 22.33
CA ASN A 338 -5.93 -18.54 22.33
C ASN A 338 -5.74 -19.18 20.94
N LYS A 339 -5.37 -18.41 19.89
CA LYS A 339 -5.21 -18.89 18.50
C LYS A 339 -6.47 -19.56 17.91
N LYS A 340 -7.65 -19.03 18.26
CA LYS A 340 -8.99 -19.49 17.84
C LYS A 340 -9.73 -18.47 16.95
N LEU A 341 -9.01 -17.53 16.32
CA LEU A 341 -9.59 -16.68 15.28
C LEU A 341 -9.70 -17.47 13.97
N THR A 342 -10.81 -17.28 13.27
CA THR A 342 -11.01 -17.75 11.90
C THR A 342 -10.55 -16.69 10.89
N PRO A 343 -10.37 -17.03 9.60
CA PRO A 343 -10.07 -16.05 8.57
C PRO A 343 -11.11 -14.92 8.47
N GLU A 344 -12.38 -15.19 8.74
CA GLU A 344 -13.46 -14.19 8.66
C GLU A 344 -13.41 -13.16 9.80
N ASP A 345 -12.85 -13.52 10.95
CA ASP A 345 -12.68 -12.62 12.09
C ASP A 345 -11.67 -11.49 11.81
N VAL A 346 -10.81 -11.61 10.80
CA VAL A 346 -9.76 -10.63 10.48
C VAL A 346 -9.93 -9.94 9.12
N LYS A 347 -11.02 -10.22 8.41
CA LYS A 347 -11.36 -9.62 7.11
C LYS A 347 -12.29 -8.41 7.23
N ASP A 348 -12.43 -7.66 6.15
CA ASP A 348 -13.44 -6.60 5.92
C ASP A 348 -13.51 -5.51 6.99
N GLY A 349 -12.44 -5.30 7.75
CA GLY A 349 -12.33 -4.14 8.64
C GLY A 349 -12.29 -2.87 7.80
N THR A 350 -13.19 -1.93 8.08
CA THR A 350 -13.31 -0.64 7.37
C THR A 350 -12.64 0.50 8.13
N PHE A 351 -12.46 0.34 9.44
CA PHE A 351 -11.74 1.24 10.33
C PHE A 351 -10.97 0.43 11.37
N THR A 352 -9.90 0.98 11.97
CA THR A 352 -9.14 0.31 13.03
C THR A 352 -8.97 1.20 14.26
N ILE A 353 -9.05 0.60 15.45
CA ILE A 353 -8.67 1.21 16.73
C ILE A 353 -7.51 0.42 17.34
N THR A 354 -6.49 1.13 17.81
CA THR A 354 -5.33 0.56 18.52
C THR A 354 -5.08 1.26 19.85
N ASN A 355 -4.72 0.49 20.88
CA ASN A 355 -4.57 1.00 22.24
C ASN A 355 -3.16 0.66 22.82
N PRO A 356 -2.14 1.47 22.51
CA PRO A 356 -0.86 1.46 23.21
C PRO A 356 -0.96 2.03 24.65
N GLY A 357 -2.03 2.75 24.98
CA GLY A 357 -2.24 3.38 26.29
C GLY A 357 -2.18 2.43 27.48
N GLN A 358 -2.56 1.16 27.30
CA GLN A 358 -2.43 0.10 28.31
C GLN A 358 -0.97 -0.14 28.77
N TYR A 359 0.02 0.23 27.95
CA TYR A 359 1.46 0.16 28.25
C TYR A 359 2.04 1.51 28.71
N GLY A 360 1.18 2.46 29.08
CA GLY A 360 1.58 3.79 29.57
C GLY A 360 1.91 4.83 28.48
N GLY A 361 1.87 4.44 27.21
CA GLY A 361 2.09 5.30 26.05
C GLY A 361 1.15 6.51 26.05
N LEU A 362 1.69 7.70 25.80
CA LEU A 362 0.91 8.93 25.81
C LEU A 362 0.14 9.12 24.50
N ILE A 363 0.85 9.12 23.38
CA ILE A 363 0.34 9.26 22.01
C ILE A 363 1.03 8.19 21.16
N GLY A 364 0.36 7.71 20.13
CA GLY A 364 0.98 6.97 19.02
C GLY A 364 0.52 7.53 17.68
N THR A 365 1.34 7.41 16.65
CA THR A 365 1.02 7.78 15.26
C THR A 365 0.87 6.50 14.42
N PRO A 366 -0.24 5.75 14.58
CA PRO A 366 -0.38 4.42 14.00
C PRO A 366 -0.28 4.39 12.47
N ILE A 367 0.32 3.32 11.95
CA ILE A 367 0.33 3.04 10.51
C ILE A 367 -1.05 2.50 10.11
N ILE A 368 -1.62 3.04 9.03
CA ILE A 368 -2.94 2.68 8.52
C ILE A 368 -2.96 1.21 8.09
N ASN A 369 -4.04 0.50 8.40
CA ASN A 369 -4.22 -0.89 8.00
C ASN A 369 -4.86 -0.98 6.61
N GLN A 370 -4.04 -0.92 5.54
CA GLN A 370 -4.51 -1.00 4.15
C GLN A 370 -5.40 -2.24 3.91
N PRO A 371 -6.55 -2.11 3.23
CA PRO A 371 -6.96 -0.99 2.36
C PRO A 371 -7.76 0.15 3.03
N GLN A 372 -7.83 0.19 4.36
CA GLN A 372 -8.52 1.28 5.08
C GLN A 372 -7.81 2.64 4.85
N VAL A 373 -8.52 3.74 5.07
CA VAL A 373 -7.98 5.11 4.97
C VAL A 373 -7.65 5.76 6.32
N ALA A 374 -8.05 5.16 7.44
CA ALA A 374 -7.88 5.76 8.76
C ALA A 374 -7.73 4.73 9.89
N ILE A 375 -6.99 5.11 10.94
CA ILE A 375 -6.79 4.33 12.17
C ILE A 375 -6.69 5.27 13.38
N MET A 376 -7.47 4.98 14.44
CA MET A 376 -7.46 5.76 15.69
C MET A 376 -6.55 5.12 16.74
N GLY A 377 -5.63 5.89 17.30
CA GLY A 377 -4.79 5.53 18.43
C GLY A 377 -5.38 6.03 19.76
N MET A 378 -5.39 5.15 20.76
CA MET A 378 -5.77 5.46 22.14
C MET A 378 -4.54 5.53 23.05
N GLY A 379 -4.30 6.71 23.62
CA GLY A 379 -3.31 6.93 24.68
C GLY A 379 -3.72 6.36 26.05
N GLY A 380 -2.84 6.48 27.03
CA GLY A 380 -3.14 6.11 28.41
C GLY A 380 -3.98 7.19 29.11
N ILE A 381 -5.09 6.79 29.73
CA ILE A 381 -5.90 7.69 30.58
C ILE A 381 -5.07 8.08 31.81
N LYS A 382 -4.81 9.37 32.01
CA LYS A 382 -4.02 9.89 33.14
C LYS A 382 -4.74 11.08 33.78
N LYS A 383 -4.68 11.18 35.11
CA LYS A 383 -5.15 12.38 35.82
C LYS A 383 -4.27 13.57 35.41
N ARG A 384 -4.88 14.64 34.90
CA ARG A 384 -4.24 15.92 34.56
C ARG A 384 -4.92 17.05 35.30
N ALA A 385 -4.17 18.11 35.61
CA ALA A 385 -4.75 19.40 35.94
C ALA A 385 -5.15 20.09 34.63
N VAL A 386 -6.40 20.52 34.53
CA VAL A 386 -6.99 21.23 33.38
C VAL A 386 -7.75 22.45 33.89
N VAL A 387 -7.88 23.49 33.06
CA VAL A 387 -8.68 24.68 33.38
C VAL A 387 -10.10 24.47 32.84
N ILE A 388 -11.10 24.66 33.68
CA ILE A 388 -12.53 24.61 33.35
C ILE A 388 -13.19 25.78 34.08
N ASP A 389 -13.87 26.66 33.35
CA ASP A 389 -14.53 27.87 33.89
C ASP A 389 -13.61 28.69 34.81
N ASP A 390 -12.40 28.99 34.32
CA ASP A 390 -11.28 29.66 35.03
C ASP A 390 -10.78 28.97 36.32
N ALA A 391 -11.28 27.78 36.65
CA ALA A 391 -10.85 26.98 37.80
C ALA A 391 -9.94 25.80 37.38
N ILE A 392 -8.92 25.50 38.19
CA ILE A 392 -8.08 24.31 38.00
C ILE A 392 -8.83 23.09 38.57
N ALA A 393 -9.10 22.12 37.71
CA ALA A 393 -9.74 20.85 38.05
C ALA A 393 -8.84 19.66 37.69
N ILE A 394 -8.92 18.59 38.49
CA ILE A 394 -8.30 17.31 38.11
C ILE A 394 -9.29 16.51 37.26
N ARG A 395 -8.86 16.09 36.06
CA ARG A 395 -9.64 15.25 35.13
C ARG A 395 -8.84 14.05 34.61
N PRO A 396 -9.47 12.90 34.39
CA PRO A 396 -8.87 11.75 33.72
C PRO A 396 -8.86 11.97 32.21
N ILE A 397 -7.77 12.52 31.68
CA ILE A 397 -7.63 12.85 30.27
C ILE A 397 -6.99 11.69 29.51
N ILE A 398 -7.47 11.41 28.30
CA ILE A 398 -6.80 10.59 27.29
C ILE A 398 -6.35 11.46 26.12
N MET A 399 -5.23 11.10 25.50
CA MET A 399 -4.87 11.59 24.17
C MET A 399 -5.38 10.60 23.14
N LEU A 400 -6.19 11.06 22.19
CA LEU A 400 -6.51 10.31 20.98
C LEU A 400 -5.69 10.83 19.81
N SER A 401 -5.37 9.94 18.88
CA SER A 401 -4.79 10.29 17.59
C SER A 401 -5.60 9.67 16.47
N LEU A 402 -5.70 10.36 15.33
CA LEU A 402 -6.21 9.78 14.10
C LEU A 402 -5.14 9.90 13.04
N SER A 403 -4.61 8.77 12.59
CA SER A 403 -3.74 8.72 11.42
C SER A 403 -4.58 8.37 10.19
N PHE A 404 -4.52 9.21 9.16
CA PHE A 404 -5.38 9.14 7.98
C PHE A 404 -4.62 9.36 6.67
N ASP A 405 -5.18 8.86 5.58
CA ASP A 405 -4.65 9.00 4.22
C ASP A 405 -5.12 10.33 3.60
N HIS A 406 -4.22 11.31 3.54
CA HIS A 406 -4.52 12.65 3.03
C HIS A 406 -4.75 12.69 1.51
N ARG A 407 -4.70 11.55 0.81
CA ARG A 407 -5.23 11.41 -0.57
C ARG A 407 -6.75 11.32 -0.62
N VAL A 408 -7.39 11.01 0.52
CA VAL A 408 -8.83 10.76 0.63
C VAL A 408 -9.49 11.66 1.68
N ILE A 409 -8.83 11.90 2.81
CA ILE A 409 -9.38 12.66 3.94
C ILE A 409 -8.57 13.94 4.13
N ASP A 410 -9.20 15.09 3.96
CA ASP A 410 -8.61 16.38 4.31
C ASP A 410 -8.62 16.61 5.83
N GLY A 411 -7.68 17.43 6.31
CA GLY A 411 -7.57 17.79 7.73
C GLY A 411 -8.88 18.25 8.38
N ALA A 412 -9.69 19.05 7.67
CA ALA A 412 -10.99 19.49 8.17
C ALA A 412 -11.96 18.33 8.44
N THR A 413 -12.00 17.31 7.58
CA THR A 413 -12.86 16.13 7.78
C THR A 413 -12.32 15.23 8.90
N ALA A 414 -10.98 15.09 9.00
CA ALA A 414 -10.34 14.35 10.09
C ALA A 414 -10.63 14.99 11.46
N ASP A 415 -10.48 16.31 11.56
CA ASP A 415 -10.71 17.05 12.81
C ASP A 415 -12.21 17.11 13.17
N GLN A 416 -13.12 17.25 12.20
CA GLN A 416 -14.56 17.15 12.44
C GLN A 416 -14.99 15.76 12.94
N PHE A 417 -14.43 14.69 12.36
CA PHE A 417 -14.65 13.32 12.86
C PHE A 417 -14.16 13.17 14.30
N MET A 418 -12.95 13.65 14.60
CA MET A 418 -12.38 13.54 15.96
C MET A 418 -13.11 14.41 16.98
N ALA A 419 -13.58 15.60 16.60
CA ALA A 419 -14.43 16.44 17.44
C ALA A 419 -15.78 15.76 17.76
N GLU A 420 -16.36 15.01 16.83
CA GLU A 420 -17.56 14.21 17.13
C GLU A 420 -17.25 13.03 18.07
N VAL A 421 -16.13 12.32 17.87
CA VAL A 421 -15.70 11.26 18.80
C VAL A 421 -15.46 11.81 20.21
N GLN A 422 -14.77 12.96 20.33
CA GLN A 422 -14.58 13.68 21.59
C GLN A 422 -15.92 14.02 22.23
N LYS A 423 -16.83 14.66 21.49
CA LYS A 423 -18.16 15.07 21.96
C LYS A 423 -19.01 13.90 22.46
N GLU A 424 -19.05 12.78 21.75
CA GLU A 424 -19.79 11.57 22.16
C GLU A 424 -19.25 10.99 23.49
N LEU A 425 -17.92 11.02 23.69
CA LEU A 425 -17.28 10.57 24.94
C LEU A 425 -17.49 11.56 26.09
N GLU A 426 -17.33 12.87 25.84
CA GLU A 426 -17.42 13.93 26.85
C GLU A 426 -18.86 14.29 27.24
N ASN A 427 -19.86 13.80 26.51
CA ASN A 427 -21.28 13.97 26.84
C ASN A 427 -21.97 12.64 27.22
N TRP A 428 -21.22 11.55 27.39
CA TRP A 428 -21.76 10.20 27.59
C TRP A 428 -22.84 10.11 28.69
N PRO A 429 -23.98 9.41 28.47
CA PRO A 429 -25.02 9.26 29.51
C PRO A 429 -24.52 8.52 30.77
N VAL A 430 -24.70 9.14 31.95
CA VAL A 430 -24.23 8.62 33.25
C VAL A 430 -25.39 8.17 34.12
#